data_AF-A0A955PYV2-F1
#
_entry.id   AF-A0A955PYV2-F1
#
_cell.length_a   1.000
_cell.length_b   1.000
_cell.length_c   1.000
_cell.angle_alpha   90.00
_cell.angle_beta   90.00
_cell.angle_gamma   90.00
#
_symmetry.space_group_name_H-M   'P 1'
#
loop_
_entity.id
_entity.type
_entity.pdbx_description
1 polymer ?
#
loop_
_entity_poly.entity_id
_entity_poly.type
_entity_poly.pdbx_seq_one_letter_code
_entity_poly.pdbx_strand_id
1 'polypeptide(L)'
;MCHLCLHSPTRTQVSRVVVTFLTVMLTFWPIASACAEQGQHMVMEAEMILAIEDRLAGDEFVQENLIDVVSEKGIVTLLGEVDNILAKERAAALTAPIKGVRSVMNQLLVNPLSSLEDQDIEDHVQSALLENPATELYDMSMKVTDGRGTLTGTVQSWQEKQLALQVAKGVEGTKAIQDQLEVLTVKNRSDKAVQQEILQRLHHDVWVDSSPVMITVRDRRVTVAGTVRSVDEKSRIISLAWVGGITSVNGEQLQVEWSAREPMRRSGFHIASDETIQYAIYDALSYDPRITNADITIEVKEGLVTLTGIVDNLQAKTTAEENTWNTTGVYNVMNLIKVRTKQNYSNKDIATRAKAVFRHDPLLNHKTINVSVSNRTIALRGTVKSRSQKSRAGLLAARVKGATTVDNRLKYAIEWQDKSDPELRQDIEDQFWWSPFLSDHSISVRVEDGVATLKGSVRSWQQRSLAAEHAFVAGARFGHNRLQVDPS
;
A
#
# COMPACT_ATOMS: atom_id res chain seq x y z
N MET A 1 63.60 20.75 -53.24
CA MET A 1 64.56 20.17 -52.29
C MET A 1 63.76 19.30 -51.32
N CYS A 2 64.15 18.07 -50.97
CA CYS A 2 65.34 17.28 -51.34
C CYS A 2 64.92 15.97 -52.04
N HIS A 3 65.60 15.62 -53.14
CA HIS A 3 66.48 14.45 -53.34
C HIS A 3 65.96 13.09 -52.82
N LEU A 4 65.81 11.99 -53.58
CA LEU A 4 66.49 11.34 -54.76
C LEU A 4 67.34 10.11 -54.38
N CYS A 5 67.37 9.16 -55.33
CA CYS A 5 68.27 7.99 -55.43
C CYS A 5 68.00 6.80 -54.49
N LEU A 6 68.22 5.53 -54.88
CA LEU A 6 68.18 4.85 -56.20
C LEU A 6 68.45 3.34 -55.97
N HIS A 7 67.74 2.42 -56.63
CA HIS A 7 68.27 1.16 -57.20
C HIS A 7 67.23 0.38 -58.04
N SER A 8 67.72 -0.52 -58.90
CA SER A 8 66.97 -1.37 -59.86
C SER A 8 67.91 -2.55 -60.28
N PRO A 9 67.58 -3.49 -61.20
CA PRO A 9 66.37 -3.72 -62.00
C PRO A 9 65.69 -5.08 -61.60
N THR A 10 64.93 -5.90 -62.35
CA THR A 10 64.65 -6.10 -63.80
C THR A 10 63.21 -6.62 -64.09
N ARG A 11 62.84 -6.63 -65.39
CA ARG A 11 61.97 -7.57 -66.15
C ARG A 11 61.16 -8.64 -65.37
N THR A 12 59.89 -8.90 -65.69
CA THR A 12 59.36 -9.10 -67.07
C THR A 12 57.93 -8.54 -67.28
N GLN A 13 57.40 -8.60 -68.51
CA GLN A 13 56.23 -7.87 -69.02
C GLN A 13 54.84 -8.47 -68.71
N VAL A 14 53.84 -7.56 -68.57
CA VAL A 14 52.46 -7.60 -69.15
C VAL A 14 51.51 -8.74 -68.67
N SER A 15 50.23 -8.53 -68.35
CA SER A 15 49.28 -7.47 -68.76
C SER A 15 48.31 -6.99 -67.65
N ARG A 16 47.50 -5.98 -68.01
CA ARG A 16 46.46 -5.31 -67.21
C ARG A 16 45.32 -6.21 -66.74
N VAL A 17 44.91 -6.04 -65.48
CA VAL A 17 43.50 -5.82 -65.11
C VAL A 17 43.46 -4.70 -64.06
N VAL A 18 42.57 -3.73 -64.21
CA VAL A 18 42.29 -2.73 -63.17
C VAL A 18 41.05 -3.20 -62.42
N VAL A 19 41.21 -3.62 -61.17
CA VAL A 19 40.09 -3.89 -60.25
C VAL A 19 40.00 -2.73 -59.27
N THR A 20 38.96 -1.92 -59.42
CA THR A 20 38.65 -0.84 -58.48
C THR A 20 38.19 -1.45 -57.16
N PHE A 21 39.03 -1.44 -56.13
CA PHE A 21 38.64 -1.85 -54.78
C PHE A 21 37.66 -0.84 -54.18
N LEU A 22 36.37 -1.08 -54.39
CA LEU A 22 35.30 -0.42 -53.65
C LEU A 22 35.37 -0.89 -52.20
N THR A 23 35.90 -0.05 -51.30
CA THR A 23 35.96 -0.37 -49.87
C THR A 23 34.57 -0.31 -49.25
N VAL A 24 33.83 -1.40 -49.36
CA VAL A 24 32.59 -1.62 -48.60
C VAL A 24 32.98 -1.68 -47.12
N MET A 25 32.76 -0.57 -46.40
CA MET A 25 32.79 -0.57 -44.95
C MET A 25 31.61 -1.39 -44.46
N LEU A 26 31.85 -2.68 -44.22
CA LEU A 26 30.88 -3.61 -43.66
C LEU A 26 30.54 -3.17 -42.24
N THR A 27 29.36 -2.60 -42.04
CA THR A 27 28.87 -2.06 -40.76
C THR A 27 28.46 -3.17 -39.79
N PHE A 28 29.42 -4.01 -39.40
CA PHE A 28 29.44 -4.57 -38.07
C PHE A 28 29.55 -3.40 -37.06
N TRP A 29 28.71 -3.27 -36.03
CA TRP A 29 27.53 -4.06 -35.69
C TRP A 29 26.68 -3.32 -34.64
N PRO A 30 25.35 -3.13 -34.82
CA PRO A 30 24.48 -2.63 -33.74
C PRO A 30 23.60 -3.70 -33.08
N ILE A 31 23.48 -4.90 -33.68
CA ILE A 31 22.59 -5.97 -33.18
C ILE A 31 23.04 -6.47 -31.81
N ALA A 32 24.36 -6.48 -31.52
CA ALA A 32 24.86 -6.82 -30.20
C ALA A 32 24.35 -5.87 -29.10
N SER A 33 24.24 -4.57 -29.38
CA SER A 33 23.68 -3.60 -28.44
C SER A 33 22.17 -3.80 -28.28
N ALA A 34 21.45 -3.97 -29.39
CA ALA A 34 20.01 -4.22 -29.36
C ALA A 34 19.64 -5.51 -28.60
N CYS A 35 20.38 -6.60 -28.82
CA CYS A 35 20.17 -7.86 -28.09
C CYS A 35 20.54 -7.77 -26.61
N ALA A 36 21.55 -6.97 -26.23
CA ALA A 36 21.88 -6.72 -24.84
C ALA A 36 20.80 -5.89 -24.14
N GLU A 37 20.36 -4.80 -24.76
CA GLU A 37 19.31 -3.90 -24.25
C GLU A 37 17.95 -4.60 -24.16
N GLN A 38 17.59 -5.40 -25.17
CA GLN A 38 16.38 -6.22 -25.19
C GLN A 38 16.43 -7.39 -24.20
N GLY A 39 17.61 -8.01 -24.03
CA GLY A 39 17.84 -9.04 -23.01
C GLY A 39 17.73 -8.49 -21.59
N GLN A 40 18.32 -7.33 -21.32
CA GLN A 40 18.25 -6.67 -20.02
C GLN A 40 16.84 -6.13 -19.70
N HIS A 41 16.06 -5.76 -20.73
CA HIS A 41 14.63 -5.48 -20.57
C HIS A 41 13.85 -6.74 -20.15
N MET A 42 14.04 -7.89 -20.81
CA MET A 42 13.32 -9.13 -20.46
C MET A 42 13.63 -9.61 -19.03
N VAL A 43 14.89 -9.48 -18.58
CA VAL A 43 15.28 -9.79 -17.19
C VAL A 43 14.55 -8.88 -16.20
N MET A 44 14.56 -7.55 -16.45
CA MET A 44 13.91 -6.58 -15.59
C MET A 44 12.37 -6.74 -15.55
N GLU A 45 11.75 -7.21 -16.62
CA GLU A 45 10.31 -7.53 -16.63
C GLU A 45 9.99 -8.82 -15.86
N ALA A 46 10.85 -9.84 -15.91
CA ALA A 46 10.69 -11.06 -15.13
C ALA A 46 10.87 -10.81 -13.61
N GLU A 47 11.91 -10.06 -13.22
CA GLU A 47 12.13 -9.65 -11.83
C GLU A 47 10.96 -8.81 -11.29
N MET A 48 10.40 -7.92 -12.12
CA MET A 48 9.22 -7.12 -11.75
C MET A 48 7.96 -7.98 -11.55
N ILE A 49 7.74 -9.01 -12.38
CA ILE A 49 6.62 -9.95 -12.22
C ILE A 49 6.74 -10.71 -10.88
N LEU A 50 7.92 -11.27 -10.58
CA LEU A 50 8.18 -11.97 -9.31
C LEU A 50 7.96 -11.05 -8.09
N ALA A 51 8.35 -9.76 -8.19
CA ALA A 51 8.10 -8.77 -7.15
C ALA A 51 6.61 -8.41 -6.97
N ILE A 52 5.80 -8.57 -8.02
CA ILE A 52 4.33 -8.40 -7.94
C ILE A 52 3.72 -9.64 -7.28
N GLU A 53 4.10 -10.85 -7.71
CA GLU A 53 3.59 -12.12 -7.18
C GLU A 53 3.86 -12.24 -5.67
N ASP A 54 5.10 -12.00 -5.21
CA ASP A 54 5.46 -11.94 -3.79
C ASP A 54 4.60 -10.93 -3.02
N ARG A 55 4.38 -9.74 -3.60
CA ARG A 55 3.62 -8.68 -2.92
C ARG A 55 2.12 -8.97 -2.86
N LEU A 56 1.57 -9.75 -3.79
CA LEU A 56 0.20 -10.25 -3.74
C LEU A 56 0.08 -11.39 -2.70
N ALA A 57 1.02 -12.35 -2.68
CA ALA A 57 1.06 -13.46 -1.73
C ALA A 57 1.24 -13.00 -0.27
N GLY A 58 1.97 -11.90 -0.06
CA GLY A 58 2.16 -11.29 1.26
C GLY A 58 0.92 -10.61 1.86
N ASP A 59 -0.15 -10.38 1.10
CA ASP A 59 -1.30 -9.59 1.53
C ASP A 59 -2.37 -10.40 2.31
N GLU A 60 -3.24 -9.68 3.02
CA GLU A 60 -4.29 -10.21 3.89
C GLU A 60 -5.67 -10.39 3.22
N PHE A 61 -5.89 -9.79 2.05
CA PHE A 61 -7.20 -9.73 1.39
C PHE A 61 -7.15 -10.20 -0.08
N VAL A 62 -6.02 -10.72 -0.54
CA VAL A 62 -5.81 -11.20 -1.92
C VAL A 62 -5.41 -12.67 -1.89
N GLN A 63 -5.99 -13.49 -2.78
CA GLN A 63 -5.55 -14.87 -3.02
C GLN A 63 -4.67 -14.90 -4.27
N GLU A 64 -3.36 -14.72 -4.10
CA GLU A 64 -2.38 -14.70 -5.21
C GLU A 64 -2.44 -15.97 -6.06
N ASN A 65 -2.64 -17.14 -5.46
CA ASN A 65 -2.71 -18.43 -6.16
C ASN A 65 -3.90 -18.60 -7.13
N LEU A 66 -4.71 -17.56 -7.34
CA LEU A 66 -5.79 -17.46 -8.32
C LEU A 66 -5.58 -16.29 -9.30
N ILE A 67 -4.41 -15.64 -9.28
CA ILE A 67 -4.09 -14.42 -10.03
C ILE A 67 -2.85 -14.66 -10.91
N ASP A 68 -3.06 -14.75 -12.23
CA ASP A 68 -1.95 -14.74 -13.19
C ASP A 68 -1.48 -13.29 -13.44
N VAL A 69 -0.16 -13.06 -13.37
CA VAL A 69 0.47 -11.75 -13.61
C VAL A 69 1.21 -11.77 -14.95
N VAL A 70 0.86 -10.83 -15.85
CA VAL A 70 1.52 -10.67 -17.16
C VAL A 70 1.95 -9.22 -17.34
N SER A 71 3.12 -8.96 -17.94
CA SER A 71 3.58 -7.59 -18.25
C SER A 71 4.02 -7.45 -19.71
N GLU A 72 3.72 -6.32 -20.33
CA GLU A 72 4.42 -5.84 -21.53
C GLU A 72 4.81 -4.37 -21.37
N LYS A 73 6.11 -4.06 -21.44
CA LYS A 73 6.71 -2.72 -21.39
C LYS A 73 6.29 -1.92 -20.15
N GLY A 74 6.16 -2.60 -19.01
CA GLY A 74 5.70 -2.05 -17.73
C GLY A 74 4.17 -1.87 -17.62
N ILE A 75 3.39 -2.37 -18.58
CA ILE A 75 1.92 -2.44 -18.48
C ILE A 75 1.58 -3.83 -17.94
N VAL A 76 1.26 -3.90 -16.65
CA VAL A 76 0.88 -5.15 -15.98
C VAL A 76 -0.59 -5.44 -16.26
N THR A 77 -0.94 -6.69 -16.51
CA THR A 77 -2.30 -7.20 -16.58
C THR A 77 -2.47 -8.26 -15.49
N LEU A 78 -3.52 -8.12 -14.68
CA LEU A 78 -3.90 -9.10 -13.65
C LEU A 78 -5.09 -9.91 -14.17
N LEU A 79 -4.91 -11.21 -14.33
CA LEU A 79 -5.87 -12.18 -14.85
C LEU A 79 -6.22 -13.20 -13.75
N GLY A 80 -7.31 -13.97 -13.92
CA GLY A 80 -7.76 -14.95 -12.92
C GLY A 80 -8.94 -14.47 -12.08
N GLU A 81 -9.09 -15.00 -10.86
CA GLU A 81 -10.32 -14.93 -10.05
C GLU A 81 -10.08 -14.51 -8.59
N VAL A 82 -11.05 -13.81 -7.99
CA VAL A 82 -11.05 -13.42 -6.56
C VAL A 82 -12.46 -13.43 -5.96
N ASP A 83 -12.59 -13.59 -4.64
CA ASP A 83 -13.91 -13.77 -3.99
C ASP A 83 -14.80 -12.52 -3.94
N ASN A 84 -14.22 -11.32 -4.03
CA ASN A 84 -14.94 -10.05 -3.85
C ASN A 84 -14.23 -8.86 -4.54
N ILE A 85 -14.94 -7.73 -4.65
CA ILE A 85 -14.44 -6.51 -5.32
C ILE A 85 -13.23 -5.92 -4.60
N LEU A 86 -13.17 -5.96 -3.26
CA LEU A 86 -12.07 -5.37 -2.50
C LEU A 86 -10.75 -6.11 -2.77
N ALA A 87 -10.80 -7.45 -2.86
CA ALA A 87 -9.66 -8.27 -3.28
C ALA A 87 -9.18 -7.86 -4.68
N LYS A 88 -10.11 -7.69 -5.64
CA LYS A 88 -9.81 -7.22 -6.99
C LYS A 88 -9.11 -5.85 -6.98
N GLU A 89 -9.70 -4.85 -6.33
CA GLU A 89 -9.15 -3.49 -6.29
C GLU A 89 -7.80 -3.44 -5.58
N ARG A 90 -7.65 -4.22 -4.50
CA ARG A 90 -6.43 -4.26 -3.70
C ARG A 90 -5.28 -4.95 -4.42
N ALA A 91 -5.51 -5.99 -5.21
CA ALA A 91 -4.47 -6.60 -6.04
C ALA A 91 -3.80 -5.54 -6.94
N ALA A 92 -4.60 -4.73 -7.66
CA ALA A 92 -4.05 -3.63 -8.46
C ALA A 92 -3.37 -2.53 -7.62
N ALA A 93 -3.86 -2.25 -6.41
CA ALA A 93 -3.23 -1.28 -5.49
C ALA A 93 -1.92 -1.80 -4.86
N LEU A 94 -1.67 -3.11 -4.85
CA LEU A 94 -0.40 -3.73 -4.45
C LEU A 94 0.60 -3.74 -5.61
N THR A 95 0.11 -3.89 -6.85
CA THR A 95 0.92 -3.81 -8.09
C THR A 95 1.36 -2.39 -8.43
N ALA A 96 0.47 -1.39 -8.36
CA ALA A 96 0.71 -0.03 -8.83
C ALA A 96 1.86 0.77 -8.17
N PRO A 97 2.29 0.51 -6.91
CA PRO A 97 3.47 1.15 -6.32
C PRO A 97 4.80 0.54 -6.77
N ILE A 98 4.80 -0.66 -7.37
CA ILE A 98 6.03 -1.40 -7.69
C ILE A 98 6.79 -0.68 -8.81
N LYS A 99 8.09 -0.49 -8.59
CA LYS A 99 9.01 0.16 -9.53
C LYS A 99 8.94 -0.50 -10.90
N GLY A 100 8.90 0.28 -11.98
CA GLY A 100 8.73 -0.23 -13.35
C GLY A 100 7.28 -0.39 -13.81
N VAL A 101 6.30 -0.51 -12.89
CA VAL A 101 4.88 -0.55 -13.23
C VAL A 101 4.41 0.83 -13.69
N ARG A 102 3.96 0.91 -14.95
CA ARG A 102 3.48 2.14 -15.61
C ARG A 102 1.96 2.21 -15.68
N SER A 103 1.29 1.06 -15.67
CA SER A 103 -0.17 0.93 -15.66
C SER A 103 -0.56 -0.49 -15.22
N VAL A 104 -1.76 -0.65 -14.64
CA VAL A 104 -2.31 -1.95 -14.23
C VAL A 104 -3.67 -2.17 -14.89
N MET A 105 -3.73 -3.08 -15.86
CA MET A 105 -4.97 -3.58 -16.46
C MET A 105 -5.58 -4.66 -15.55
N ASN A 106 -6.49 -4.26 -14.67
CA ASN A 106 -7.11 -5.16 -13.71
C ASN A 106 -8.29 -5.95 -14.32
N GLN A 107 -7.98 -7.10 -14.93
CA GLN A 107 -8.95 -7.94 -15.65
C GLN A 107 -9.55 -9.08 -14.78
N LEU A 108 -9.14 -9.19 -13.50
CA LEU A 108 -9.65 -10.16 -12.52
C LEU A 108 -11.18 -10.31 -12.54
N LEU A 109 -11.67 -11.54 -12.47
CA LEU A 109 -13.09 -11.84 -12.31
C LEU A 109 -13.43 -11.95 -10.82
N VAL A 110 -14.60 -11.46 -10.42
CA VAL A 110 -15.11 -11.66 -9.06
C VAL A 110 -15.98 -12.93 -9.06
N ASN A 111 -15.40 -14.03 -8.61
CA ASN A 111 -16.01 -15.36 -8.56
C ASN A 111 -15.87 -15.94 -7.13
N PRO A 112 -16.88 -15.73 -6.26
CA PRO A 112 -16.83 -16.22 -4.88
C PRO A 112 -16.84 -17.75 -4.82
N LEU A 113 -15.95 -18.33 -4.00
CA LEU A 113 -15.85 -19.78 -3.83
C LEU A 113 -17.08 -20.42 -3.16
N SER A 114 -17.99 -19.62 -2.56
CA SER A 114 -19.28 -20.09 -2.07
C SER A 114 -20.47 -19.39 -2.73
N SER A 115 -21.52 -20.17 -3.00
CA SER A 115 -22.80 -19.67 -3.51
C SER A 115 -23.69 -19.22 -2.34
N LEU A 116 -23.39 -18.05 -1.78
CA LEU A 116 -24.29 -17.36 -0.84
C LEU A 116 -25.58 -16.93 -1.56
N GLU A 117 -26.71 -16.94 -0.86
CA GLU A 117 -27.94 -16.33 -1.39
C GLU A 117 -27.86 -14.81 -1.30
N ASP A 118 -28.56 -14.08 -2.18
CA ASP A 118 -28.51 -12.61 -2.19
C ASP A 118 -28.93 -12.00 -0.82
N GLN A 119 -29.79 -12.68 -0.06
CA GLN A 119 -30.17 -12.28 1.30
C GLN A 119 -29.03 -12.49 2.32
N ASP A 120 -28.25 -13.57 2.21
CA ASP A 120 -27.06 -13.76 3.06
C ASP A 120 -26.04 -12.64 2.82
N ILE A 121 -25.89 -12.20 1.57
CA ILE A 121 -24.98 -11.10 1.19
C ILE A 121 -25.49 -9.76 1.74
N GLU A 122 -26.80 -9.49 1.68
CA GLU A 122 -27.41 -8.32 2.33
C GLU A 122 -27.17 -8.33 3.85
N ASP A 123 -27.51 -9.42 4.52
CA ASP A 123 -27.39 -9.58 5.97
C ASP A 123 -25.92 -9.48 6.42
N HIS A 124 -24.98 -10.04 5.64
CA HIS A 124 -23.54 -9.93 5.88
C HIS A 124 -23.02 -8.50 5.69
N VAL A 125 -23.43 -7.77 4.65
CA VAL A 125 -23.01 -6.37 4.46
C VAL A 125 -23.62 -5.46 5.51
N GLN A 126 -24.90 -5.62 5.85
CA GLN A 126 -25.53 -4.85 6.92
C GLN A 126 -24.84 -5.12 8.26
N SER A 127 -24.50 -6.38 8.56
CA SER A 127 -23.71 -6.75 9.73
C SER A 127 -22.32 -6.11 9.71
N ALA A 128 -21.60 -6.17 8.60
CA ALA A 128 -20.24 -5.61 8.48
C ALA A 128 -20.22 -4.08 8.61
N LEU A 129 -21.24 -3.38 8.11
CA LEU A 129 -21.40 -1.93 8.26
C LEU A 129 -21.74 -1.54 9.71
N LEU A 130 -22.57 -2.34 10.41
CA LEU A 130 -22.94 -2.15 11.81
C LEU A 130 -21.83 -2.57 12.81
N GLU A 131 -20.96 -3.52 12.44
CA GLU A 131 -19.83 -3.95 13.29
C GLU A 131 -18.56 -3.10 13.08
N ASN A 132 -18.49 -2.29 12.02
CA ASN A 132 -17.41 -1.30 11.85
C ASN A 132 -17.78 0.05 12.51
N PRO A 133 -17.05 0.50 13.56
CA PRO A 133 -17.35 1.73 14.28
C PRO A 133 -17.33 3.02 13.43
N ALA A 134 -16.72 2.96 12.25
CA ALA A 134 -16.62 4.07 11.31
C ALA A 134 -17.87 4.25 10.41
N THR A 135 -18.76 3.25 10.39
CA THR A 135 -19.93 3.18 9.49
C THR A 135 -21.24 2.90 10.23
N GLU A 136 -21.19 2.40 11.47
CA GLU A 136 -22.35 2.04 12.29
C GLU A 136 -23.33 3.18 12.61
N LEU A 137 -22.91 4.44 12.45
CA LEU A 137 -23.66 5.63 12.88
C LEU A 137 -24.64 6.15 11.82
N TYR A 138 -24.71 5.50 10.65
CA TYR A 138 -25.38 6.03 9.47
C TYR A 138 -26.44 5.06 8.94
N ASP A 139 -27.64 5.61 8.65
CA ASP A 139 -28.72 4.89 7.98
C ASP A 139 -28.30 4.58 6.53
N MET A 140 -27.68 3.40 6.36
CA MET A 140 -27.27 2.83 5.09
C MET A 140 -27.94 1.47 4.91
N SER A 141 -28.37 1.18 3.69
CA SER A 141 -28.99 -0.09 3.33
C SER A 141 -28.47 -0.59 2.00
N MET A 142 -28.25 -1.90 1.90
CA MET A 142 -27.88 -2.59 0.67
C MET A 142 -29.06 -3.42 0.16
N LYS A 143 -29.27 -3.41 -1.15
CA LYS A 143 -30.16 -4.34 -1.86
C LYS A 143 -29.33 -5.15 -2.85
N VAL A 144 -29.40 -6.48 -2.82
CA VAL A 144 -28.54 -7.36 -3.66
C VAL A 144 -29.39 -8.15 -4.67
N THR A 145 -28.83 -8.38 -5.86
CA THR A 145 -29.40 -9.29 -6.86
C THR A 145 -28.26 -9.87 -7.72
N ASP A 146 -28.13 -11.19 -7.82
CA ASP A 146 -26.99 -11.88 -8.47
C ASP A 146 -25.61 -11.44 -7.89
N GLY A 147 -25.53 -11.23 -6.57
CA GLY A 147 -24.36 -10.69 -5.89
C GLY A 147 -24.04 -9.23 -6.26
N ARG A 148 -24.93 -8.52 -6.97
CA ARG A 148 -24.78 -7.10 -7.34
C ARG A 148 -25.55 -6.26 -6.34
N GLY A 149 -24.84 -5.55 -5.49
CA GLY A 149 -25.40 -4.63 -4.50
C GLY A 149 -25.74 -3.25 -5.08
N THR A 150 -26.80 -2.63 -4.57
CA THR A 150 -26.97 -1.18 -4.59
C THR A 150 -26.91 -0.68 -3.16
N LEU A 151 -25.96 0.22 -2.86
CA LEU A 151 -25.75 0.77 -1.51
C LEU A 151 -26.31 2.19 -1.44
N THR A 152 -27.35 2.37 -0.63
CA THR A 152 -28.11 3.61 -0.45
C THR A 152 -27.98 4.12 0.98
N GLY A 153 -28.17 5.42 1.19
CA GLY A 153 -28.11 6.04 2.52
C GLY A 153 -27.46 7.41 2.50
N THR A 154 -27.22 7.97 3.68
CA THR A 154 -26.56 9.29 3.86
C THR A 154 -25.33 9.17 4.75
N VAL A 155 -24.26 9.90 4.40
CA VAL A 155 -22.99 9.96 5.14
C VAL A 155 -22.48 11.40 5.21
N GLN A 156 -21.64 11.74 6.18
CA GLN A 156 -21.26 13.14 6.45
C GLN A 156 -19.99 13.58 5.69
N SER A 157 -19.20 12.64 5.18
CA SER A 157 -17.94 12.87 4.47
C SER A 157 -17.73 11.88 3.30
N TRP A 158 -16.80 12.23 2.40
CA TRP A 158 -16.36 11.32 1.34
C TRP A 158 -15.54 10.14 1.90
N GLN A 159 -14.81 10.35 3.00
CA GLN A 159 -14.04 9.32 3.69
C GLN A 159 -14.94 8.19 4.22
N GLU A 160 -16.03 8.54 4.90
CA GLU A 160 -17.05 7.57 5.34
C GLU A 160 -17.70 6.88 4.16
N LYS A 161 -18.00 7.63 3.07
CA LYS A 161 -18.52 7.06 1.82
C LYS A 161 -17.58 5.98 1.25
N GLN A 162 -16.28 6.27 1.14
CA GLN A 162 -15.31 5.28 0.66
C GLN A 162 -15.16 4.10 1.61
N LEU A 163 -15.20 4.31 2.93
CA LEU A 163 -15.07 3.22 3.88
C LEU A 163 -16.33 2.33 3.91
N ALA A 164 -17.53 2.89 3.81
CA ALA A 164 -18.77 2.11 3.64
C ALA A 164 -18.72 1.27 2.35
N LEU A 165 -18.26 1.86 1.24
CA LEU A 165 -18.03 1.13 0.00
C LEU A 165 -16.95 0.05 0.15
N GLN A 166 -15.82 0.31 0.82
CA GLN A 166 -14.78 -0.71 1.07
C GLN A 166 -15.27 -1.86 1.95
N VAL A 167 -16.06 -1.58 2.99
CA VAL A 167 -16.69 -2.61 3.84
C VAL A 167 -17.58 -3.50 2.99
N ALA A 168 -18.51 -2.91 2.23
CA ALA A 168 -19.43 -3.67 1.38
C ALA A 168 -18.68 -4.45 0.28
N LYS A 169 -17.68 -3.84 -0.38
CA LYS A 169 -16.81 -4.50 -1.38
C LYS A 169 -16.01 -5.68 -0.82
N GLY A 170 -15.78 -5.72 0.49
CA GLY A 170 -14.99 -6.76 1.16
C GLY A 170 -15.78 -7.96 1.67
N VAL A 171 -17.11 -7.97 1.49
CA VAL A 171 -17.98 -9.10 1.85
C VAL A 171 -18.07 -10.09 0.68
N GLU A 172 -17.92 -11.38 1.00
CA GLU A 172 -18.05 -12.50 0.04
C GLU A 172 -19.40 -12.47 -0.69
N GLY A 173 -19.43 -12.97 -1.92
CA GLY A 173 -20.62 -12.93 -2.76
C GLY A 173 -20.82 -11.61 -3.50
N THR A 174 -20.22 -10.51 -3.02
CA THR A 174 -20.36 -9.17 -3.63
C THR A 174 -19.56 -9.07 -4.94
N LYS A 175 -20.24 -9.24 -6.08
CA LYS A 175 -19.67 -9.18 -7.45
C LYS A 175 -19.59 -7.76 -8.01
N ALA A 176 -20.54 -6.89 -7.67
CA ALA A 176 -20.56 -5.48 -8.06
C ALA A 176 -21.28 -4.65 -6.98
N ILE A 177 -20.93 -3.37 -6.86
CA ILE A 177 -21.68 -2.39 -6.06
C ILE A 177 -21.99 -1.17 -6.92
N GLN A 178 -23.27 -0.81 -6.99
CA GLN A 178 -23.72 0.50 -7.42
C GLN A 178 -23.79 1.42 -6.20
N ASP A 179 -22.98 2.48 -6.22
CA ASP A 179 -22.96 3.54 -5.23
C ASP A 179 -24.14 4.51 -5.43
N GLN A 180 -24.97 4.65 -4.41
CA GLN A 180 -26.05 5.64 -4.30
C GLN A 180 -26.03 6.33 -2.91
N LEU A 181 -24.86 6.47 -2.29
CA LEU A 181 -24.70 7.17 -1.00
C LEU A 181 -24.64 8.70 -1.20
N GLU A 182 -25.49 9.45 -0.50
CA GLU A 182 -25.46 10.92 -0.52
C GLU A 182 -24.53 11.49 0.57
N VAL A 183 -23.71 12.48 0.21
CA VAL A 183 -22.72 13.10 1.13
C VAL A 183 -23.25 14.42 1.67
N LEU A 184 -23.90 14.39 2.83
CA LEU A 184 -24.54 15.54 3.47
C LEU A 184 -23.56 16.34 4.34
N THR A 185 -22.74 17.17 3.70
CA THR A 185 -21.74 18.01 4.38
C THR A 185 -22.35 19.28 5.01
N VAL A 186 -22.22 19.42 6.33
CA VAL A 186 -22.86 20.49 7.13
C VAL A 186 -22.07 21.82 7.14
N LYS A 187 -20.78 21.82 6.73
CA LYS A 187 -19.89 22.99 6.84
C LYS A 187 -19.82 23.81 5.55
N ASN A 188 -20.33 25.04 5.59
CA ASN A 188 -20.05 26.06 4.57
C ASN A 188 -18.60 26.57 4.76
N ARG A 189 -17.72 26.34 3.78
CA ARG A 189 -16.29 26.70 3.80
C ARG A 189 -15.92 27.37 2.47
N SER A 190 -14.96 28.28 2.48
CA SER A 190 -14.48 28.92 1.23
C SER A 190 -13.51 28.02 0.47
N ASP A 191 -13.53 28.08 -0.86
CA ASP A 191 -12.61 27.32 -1.72
C ASP A 191 -11.13 27.56 -1.35
N LYS A 192 -10.76 28.78 -0.93
CA LYS A 192 -9.40 29.09 -0.45
C LYS A 192 -9.02 28.31 0.81
N ALA A 193 -9.93 28.17 1.78
CA ALA A 193 -9.66 27.39 2.99
C ALA A 193 -9.48 25.91 2.67
N VAL A 194 -10.33 25.36 1.80
CA VAL A 194 -10.23 24.00 1.26
C VAL A 194 -8.90 23.78 0.52
N GLN A 195 -8.50 24.72 -0.33
CA GLN A 195 -7.24 24.65 -1.09
C GLN A 195 -6.01 24.61 -0.16
N GLN A 196 -6.00 25.43 0.90
CA GLN A 196 -4.90 25.44 1.88
C GLN A 196 -4.87 24.15 2.72
N GLU A 197 -6.03 23.63 3.13
CA GLU A 197 -6.14 22.36 3.86
C GLU A 197 -5.60 21.18 3.02
N ILE A 198 -5.96 21.10 1.74
CA ILE A 198 -5.41 20.08 0.83
C ILE A 198 -3.90 20.22 0.68
N LEU A 199 -3.38 21.44 0.44
CA LEU A 199 -1.94 21.66 0.32
C LEU A 199 -1.18 21.30 1.60
N GLN A 200 -1.73 21.59 2.79
CA GLN A 200 -1.17 21.15 4.06
C GLN A 200 -1.16 19.62 4.16
N ARG A 201 -2.23 18.93 3.78
CA ARG A 201 -2.29 17.45 3.82
C ARG A 201 -1.27 16.81 2.88
N LEU A 202 -1.09 17.35 1.68
CA LEU A 202 -0.07 16.89 0.72
C LEU A 202 1.37 17.23 1.14
N HIS A 203 1.58 18.24 1.99
CA HIS A 203 2.88 18.57 2.57
C HIS A 203 3.27 17.64 3.73
N HIS A 204 2.29 17.05 4.43
CA HIS A 204 2.54 16.22 5.62
C HIS A 204 2.47 14.70 5.39
N ASP A 205 1.95 14.20 4.26
CA ASP A 205 2.00 12.77 3.93
C ASP A 205 3.43 12.33 3.56
N VAL A 206 3.99 11.42 4.38
CA VAL A 206 5.39 10.95 4.25
C VAL A 206 5.72 10.21 2.94
N TRP A 207 4.73 9.89 2.11
CA TRP A 207 4.87 9.15 0.85
C TRP A 207 4.72 10.02 -0.41
N VAL A 208 4.21 11.26 -0.27
CA VAL A 208 4.01 12.23 -1.36
C VAL A 208 5.19 13.20 -1.46
N ASP A 209 5.56 13.64 -2.67
CA ASP A 209 6.21 14.93 -2.88
C ASP A 209 5.19 15.89 -3.51
N SER A 210 4.87 16.96 -2.79
CA SER A 210 3.88 17.97 -3.21
C SER A 210 4.50 19.15 -3.95
N SER A 211 5.84 19.25 -4.01
CA SER A 211 6.56 20.31 -4.71
C SER A 211 6.18 20.46 -6.19
N PRO A 212 6.00 19.38 -7.00
CA PRO A 212 5.55 19.49 -8.39
C PRO A 212 4.02 19.56 -8.55
N VAL A 213 3.24 19.59 -7.46
CA VAL A 213 1.78 19.41 -7.48
C VAL A 213 1.04 20.73 -7.28
N MET A 214 0.22 21.12 -8.26
CA MET A 214 -0.66 22.28 -8.21
C MET A 214 -2.10 21.88 -7.88
N ILE A 215 -2.63 22.44 -6.79
CA ILE A 215 -4.03 22.28 -6.36
C ILE A 215 -4.80 23.57 -6.62
N THR A 216 -5.91 23.47 -7.34
CA THR A 216 -6.89 24.55 -7.54
C THR A 216 -8.25 24.11 -7.04
N VAL A 217 -8.99 24.98 -6.35
CA VAL A 217 -10.37 24.72 -5.89
C VAL A 217 -11.29 25.83 -6.39
N ARG A 218 -12.44 25.45 -6.97
CA ARG A 218 -13.51 26.37 -7.43
C ARG A 218 -14.89 25.71 -7.32
N ASP A 219 -15.85 26.40 -6.73
CA ASP A 219 -17.23 25.92 -6.56
C ASP A 219 -17.31 24.57 -5.82
N ARG A 220 -16.44 24.35 -4.82
CA ARG A 220 -16.24 23.07 -4.12
C ARG A 220 -15.69 21.93 -4.99
N ARG A 221 -15.16 22.21 -6.18
CA ARG A 221 -14.51 21.23 -7.08
C ARG A 221 -13.00 21.44 -7.09
N VAL A 222 -12.24 20.36 -6.96
CA VAL A 222 -10.77 20.36 -6.94
C VAL A 222 -10.23 19.95 -8.31
N THR A 223 -9.17 20.61 -8.76
CA THR A 223 -8.34 20.19 -9.90
C THR A 223 -6.90 20.05 -9.44
N VAL A 224 -6.29 18.92 -9.81
CA VAL A 224 -4.92 18.53 -9.48
C VAL A 224 -4.11 18.41 -10.76
N ALA A 225 -3.03 19.17 -10.86
CA ALA A 225 -2.11 19.18 -12.00
C ALA A 225 -0.66 19.07 -11.52
N GLY A 226 0.26 18.64 -12.39
CA GLY A 226 1.69 18.51 -12.06
C GLY A 226 2.31 17.22 -12.60
N THR A 227 3.44 16.83 -12.02
CA THR A 227 4.15 15.56 -12.32
C THR A 227 4.43 14.77 -11.03
N VAL A 228 4.41 13.43 -11.10
CA VAL A 228 4.62 12.51 -9.96
C VAL A 228 5.39 11.25 -10.38
N ARG A 229 5.97 10.53 -9.42
CA ARG A 229 6.88 9.40 -9.72
C ARG A 229 6.18 8.07 -10.01
N SER A 230 4.92 7.89 -9.57
CA SER A 230 4.18 6.64 -9.75
C SER A 230 2.66 6.83 -9.83
N VAL A 231 1.96 5.77 -10.27
CA VAL A 231 0.49 5.72 -10.28
C VAL A 231 -0.08 5.68 -8.85
N ASP A 232 0.64 5.09 -7.89
CA ASP A 232 0.29 5.17 -6.47
C ASP A 232 0.36 6.61 -5.96
N GLU A 233 1.44 7.34 -6.21
CA GLU A 233 1.56 8.74 -5.77
C GLU A 233 0.46 9.61 -6.37
N LYS A 234 0.14 9.44 -7.66
CA LYS A 234 -1.03 10.06 -8.32
C LYS A 234 -2.33 9.76 -7.56
N SER A 235 -2.58 8.49 -7.24
CA SER A 235 -3.82 8.04 -6.60
C SER A 235 -3.93 8.51 -5.15
N ARG A 236 -2.81 8.54 -4.42
CA ARG A 236 -2.67 9.07 -3.07
C ARG A 236 -2.96 10.57 -3.01
N ILE A 237 -2.38 11.37 -3.92
CA ILE A 237 -2.65 12.81 -3.99
C ILE A 237 -4.13 13.07 -4.26
N ILE A 238 -4.74 12.36 -5.22
CA ILE A 238 -6.18 12.47 -5.52
C ILE A 238 -7.02 12.11 -4.29
N SER A 239 -6.62 11.09 -3.52
CA SER A 239 -7.33 10.65 -2.30
C SER A 239 -7.20 11.64 -1.15
N LEU A 240 -6.00 12.21 -0.93
CA LEU A 240 -5.74 13.22 0.10
C LEU A 240 -6.45 14.56 -0.19
N ALA A 241 -6.68 14.86 -1.47
CA ALA A 241 -7.41 16.03 -1.95
C ALA A 241 -8.93 15.96 -1.70
N TRP A 242 -9.48 14.80 -1.34
CA TRP A 242 -10.84 14.75 -0.79
C TRP A 242 -10.84 15.21 0.67
N VAL A 243 -11.61 16.27 0.95
CA VAL A 243 -11.75 16.87 2.28
C VAL A 243 -13.19 17.33 2.53
N GLY A 244 -13.50 17.66 3.79
CA GLY A 244 -14.86 18.02 4.23
C GLY A 244 -15.42 19.26 3.53
N GLY A 245 -16.34 19.03 2.58
CA GLY A 245 -17.10 20.08 1.88
C GLY A 245 -16.92 20.11 0.36
N ILE A 246 -16.07 19.27 -0.24
CA ILE A 246 -15.91 19.20 -1.70
C ILE A 246 -16.91 18.26 -2.38
N THR A 247 -17.13 18.47 -3.69
CA THR A 247 -18.04 17.65 -4.52
C THR A 247 -17.34 16.80 -5.57
N SER A 248 -16.13 17.18 -6.01
CA SER A 248 -15.32 16.36 -6.94
C SER A 248 -13.83 16.70 -6.88
N VAL A 249 -12.99 15.72 -7.23
CA VAL A 249 -11.55 15.90 -7.52
C VAL A 249 -11.28 15.41 -8.95
N ASN A 250 -10.66 16.24 -9.78
CA ASN A 250 -10.12 15.85 -11.09
C ASN A 250 -8.58 15.82 -11.01
N GLY A 251 -7.97 14.69 -11.41
CA GLY A 251 -6.52 14.50 -11.49
C GLY A 251 -6.03 14.09 -12.89
N GLU A 252 -6.77 14.40 -13.95
CA GLU A 252 -6.38 14.12 -15.34
C GLU A 252 -5.10 14.88 -15.74
N GLN A 253 -4.89 16.07 -15.15
CA GLN A 253 -3.74 16.94 -15.41
C GLN A 253 -2.49 16.58 -14.60
N LEU A 254 -2.55 15.59 -13.71
CA LEU A 254 -1.41 15.08 -12.94
C LEU A 254 -0.72 13.93 -13.71
N GLN A 255 0.46 14.16 -14.27
CA GLN A 255 1.17 13.20 -15.12
C GLN A 255 2.16 12.32 -14.34
N VAL A 256 2.42 11.11 -14.81
CA VAL A 256 3.40 10.19 -14.21
C VAL A 256 4.68 10.18 -15.04
N GLU A 257 5.76 10.76 -14.51
CA GLU A 257 7.04 10.92 -15.20
C GLU A 257 8.15 10.10 -14.51
N TRP A 258 8.48 8.96 -15.11
CA TRP A 258 9.37 7.94 -14.52
C TRP A 258 10.85 8.06 -14.94
N SER A 259 11.16 8.92 -15.92
CA SER A 259 12.49 9.00 -16.56
C SER A 259 13.42 10.07 -15.98
N ALA A 260 12.94 10.91 -15.06
CA ALA A 260 13.67 12.04 -14.46
C ALA A 260 14.71 11.60 -13.40
N ARG A 261 15.76 10.90 -13.83
CA ARG A 261 16.73 10.22 -12.94
C ARG A 261 17.60 11.12 -12.04
N GLU A 262 17.76 12.42 -12.34
CA GLU A 262 18.86 13.23 -11.79
C GLU A 262 18.52 14.42 -10.87
N PRO A 263 17.34 15.09 -10.94
CA PRO A 263 17.02 16.18 -10.01
C PRO A 263 15.68 16.03 -9.26
N MET A 264 15.30 14.80 -8.84
CA MET A 264 14.13 14.55 -7.98
C MET A 264 14.48 13.90 -6.64
N ARG A 265 15.60 14.35 -6.05
CA ARG A 265 15.79 14.22 -4.59
C ARG A 265 14.74 15.12 -3.93
N ARG A 266 13.97 14.58 -2.99
CA ARG A 266 13.33 15.41 -1.95
C ARG A 266 14.40 16.34 -1.38
N SER A 267 14.09 17.63 -1.24
CA SER A 267 14.75 18.45 -0.21
C SER A 267 14.62 17.72 1.13
N GLY A 268 15.71 17.64 1.91
CA GLY A 268 15.70 16.97 3.22
C GLY A 268 14.52 17.44 4.07
N PHE A 269 13.92 16.52 4.84
CA PHE A 269 12.62 16.78 5.47
C PHE A 269 12.67 18.09 6.25
N HIS A 270 11.85 19.06 5.87
CA HIS A 270 11.74 20.31 6.61
C HIS A 270 11.36 19.98 8.06
N ILE A 271 12.24 20.34 8.99
CA ILE A 271 12.00 20.17 10.43
C ILE A 271 10.84 21.10 10.81
N ALA A 272 9.64 20.56 10.71
CA ALA A 272 8.41 21.21 11.11
C ALA A 272 8.46 21.50 12.61
N SER A 273 7.88 22.62 13.04
CA SER A 273 7.78 22.90 14.47
C SER A 273 6.86 21.89 15.14
N ASP A 274 7.05 21.64 16.44
CA ASP A 274 6.18 20.72 17.20
C ASP A 274 4.69 21.12 17.10
N GLU A 275 4.38 22.42 17.04
CA GLU A 275 3.03 22.94 16.77
C GLU A 275 2.51 22.56 15.38
N THR A 276 3.35 22.63 14.35
CA THR A 276 3.01 22.21 12.98
C THR A 276 2.75 20.70 12.91
N ILE A 277 3.60 19.91 13.57
CA ILE A 277 3.47 18.45 13.68
C ILE A 277 2.19 18.10 14.45
N GLN A 278 1.93 18.75 15.59
CA GLN A 278 0.72 18.57 16.39
C GLN A 278 -0.56 18.87 15.60
N TYR A 279 -0.56 19.96 14.81
CA TYR A 279 -1.67 20.30 13.92
C TYR A 279 -1.86 19.26 12.81
N ALA A 280 -0.77 18.81 12.17
CA ALA A 280 -0.84 17.81 11.10
C ALA A 280 -1.34 16.44 11.60
N ILE A 281 -0.95 16.03 12.82
CA ILE A 281 -1.50 14.83 13.48
C ILE A 281 -2.99 15.05 13.76
N TYR A 282 -3.38 16.21 14.32
CA TYR A 282 -4.79 16.51 14.61
C TYR A 282 -5.66 16.44 13.36
N ASP A 283 -5.20 17.00 12.23
CA ASP A 283 -5.84 16.90 10.92
C ASP A 283 -5.99 15.42 10.52
N ALA A 284 -4.89 14.65 10.52
CA ALA A 284 -4.87 13.23 10.14
C ALA A 284 -5.76 12.34 11.03
N LEU A 285 -5.87 12.62 12.33
CA LEU A 285 -6.78 11.89 13.22
C LEU A 285 -8.24 12.31 13.02
N SER A 286 -8.50 13.60 12.80
CA SER A 286 -9.86 14.14 12.65
C SER A 286 -10.56 13.75 11.35
N TYR A 287 -9.78 13.39 10.31
CA TYR A 287 -10.29 12.94 9.01
C TYR A 287 -10.31 11.42 8.81
N ASP A 288 -9.87 10.62 9.80
CA ASP A 288 -10.01 9.16 9.72
C ASP A 288 -11.34 8.71 10.38
N PRO A 289 -12.30 8.18 9.60
CA PRO A 289 -13.59 7.79 10.14
C PRO A 289 -13.50 6.63 11.16
N ARG A 290 -12.38 5.90 11.22
CA ARG A 290 -12.10 4.88 12.25
C ARG A 290 -11.73 5.47 13.62
N ILE A 291 -11.52 6.79 13.69
CA ILE A 291 -11.10 7.55 14.87
C ILE A 291 -12.16 8.59 15.27
N THR A 292 -13.06 8.99 14.36
CA THR A 292 -14.17 9.93 14.64
C THR A 292 -14.91 9.58 15.94
N ASN A 293 -15.14 10.60 16.78
CA ASN A 293 -15.66 10.53 18.16
C ASN A 293 -14.68 10.07 19.25
N ALA A 294 -13.38 9.93 18.97
CA ALA A 294 -12.36 9.68 19.99
C ALA A 294 -11.90 10.97 20.70
N ASP A 295 -11.92 10.96 22.04
CA ASP A 295 -11.34 12.03 22.87
C ASP A 295 -9.82 11.83 22.96
N ILE A 296 -9.07 12.23 21.92
CA ILE A 296 -7.60 12.11 21.85
C ILE A 296 -6.94 13.48 22.02
N THR A 297 -6.01 13.56 22.97
CA THR A 297 -5.10 14.70 23.15
C THR A 297 -3.72 14.33 22.62
N ILE A 298 -3.18 15.18 21.76
CA ILE A 298 -1.87 15.05 21.12
C ILE A 298 -0.93 16.06 21.79
N GLU A 299 0.19 15.59 22.32
CA GLU A 299 1.30 16.43 22.77
C GLU A 299 2.52 16.11 21.89
N VAL A 300 3.28 17.11 21.46
CA VAL A 300 4.49 16.93 20.63
C VAL A 300 5.64 17.72 21.24
N LYS A 301 6.83 17.12 21.28
CA LYS A 301 8.07 17.78 21.69
C LYS A 301 9.27 17.18 20.96
N GLU A 302 10.03 17.99 20.23
CA GLU A 302 11.20 17.55 19.45
C GLU A 302 10.84 16.35 18.53
N GLY A 303 9.64 16.37 17.94
CA GLY A 303 9.07 15.27 17.13
C GLY A 303 8.65 14.00 17.91
N LEU A 304 8.88 13.92 19.23
CA LEU A 304 8.29 12.88 20.08
C LEU A 304 6.82 13.23 20.35
N VAL A 305 5.91 12.40 19.86
CA VAL A 305 4.47 12.52 20.09
C VAL A 305 4.06 11.67 21.28
N THR A 306 3.24 12.23 22.17
CA THR A 306 2.46 11.48 23.16
C THR A 306 0.99 11.57 22.82
N LEU A 307 0.34 10.40 22.65
CA LEU A 307 -1.09 10.31 22.44
C LEU A 307 -1.76 9.87 23.74
N THR A 308 -2.54 10.74 24.36
CA THR A 308 -3.42 10.38 25.49
C THR A 308 -4.88 10.46 25.05
N GLY A 309 -5.80 9.81 25.77
CA GLY A 309 -7.21 9.87 25.42
C GLY A 309 -8.02 8.61 25.69
N ILE A 310 -9.25 8.61 25.18
CA ILE A 310 -10.21 7.50 25.27
C ILE A 310 -10.76 7.14 23.88
N VAL A 311 -10.84 5.84 23.58
CA VAL A 311 -11.48 5.26 22.40
C VAL A 311 -12.41 4.09 22.77
N ASP A 312 -13.44 3.82 21.97
CA ASP A 312 -14.38 2.70 22.21
C ASP A 312 -13.85 1.30 21.81
N ASN A 313 -12.74 1.19 21.06
CA ASN A 313 -12.20 -0.08 20.57
C ASN A 313 -10.67 -0.04 20.33
N LEU A 314 -10.03 -1.20 20.14
CA LEU A 314 -8.57 -1.28 19.97
C LEU A 314 -8.11 -0.86 18.55
N GLN A 315 -8.90 -1.12 17.50
CA GLN A 315 -8.61 -0.67 16.13
C GLN A 315 -8.44 0.86 16.07
N ALA A 316 -9.31 1.63 16.71
CA ALA A 316 -9.20 3.09 16.81
C ALA A 316 -7.91 3.52 17.53
N LYS A 317 -7.49 2.78 18.57
CA LYS A 317 -6.22 3.05 19.26
C LYS A 317 -4.99 2.80 18.37
N THR A 318 -4.96 1.70 17.60
CA THR A 318 -3.79 1.42 16.74
C THR A 318 -3.78 2.33 15.53
N THR A 319 -4.93 2.58 14.91
CA THR A 319 -5.03 3.50 13.78
C THR A 319 -4.67 4.95 14.14
N ALA A 320 -4.94 5.40 15.37
CA ALA A 320 -4.43 6.69 15.84
C ALA A 320 -2.89 6.73 15.90
N GLU A 321 -2.24 5.63 16.30
CA GLU A 321 -0.78 5.51 16.30
C GLU A 321 -0.21 5.36 14.88
N GLU A 322 -0.84 4.56 14.01
CA GLU A 322 -0.50 4.40 12.59
C GLU A 322 -0.54 5.76 11.85
N ASN A 323 -1.63 6.53 12.01
CA ASN A 323 -1.79 7.84 11.37
C ASN A 323 -0.82 8.89 11.95
N THR A 324 -0.54 8.82 13.25
CA THR A 324 0.46 9.69 13.90
C THR A 324 1.86 9.39 13.36
N TRP A 325 2.28 8.12 13.29
CA TRP A 325 3.54 7.73 12.66
C TRP A 325 3.63 8.25 11.21
N ASN A 326 2.54 8.15 10.45
CA ASN A 326 2.44 8.60 9.06
C ASN A 326 2.42 10.13 8.86
N THR A 327 2.54 10.93 9.93
CA THR A 327 2.65 12.38 9.83
C THR A 327 4.13 12.82 9.74
N THR A 328 4.45 13.66 8.75
CA THR A 328 5.81 14.19 8.56
C THR A 328 6.29 14.97 9.79
N GLY A 329 7.54 14.72 10.20
CA GLY A 329 8.17 15.30 11.39
C GLY A 329 8.04 14.45 12.66
N VAL A 330 7.20 13.41 12.67
CA VAL A 330 7.08 12.51 13.82
C VAL A 330 8.30 11.58 13.93
N TYR A 331 9.08 11.80 14.99
CA TYR A 331 10.27 11.00 15.31
C TYR A 331 9.91 9.74 16.12
N ASN A 332 8.93 9.81 17.01
CA ASN A 332 8.50 8.67 17.83
C ASN A 332 7.06 8.86 18.36
N VAL A 333 6.33 7.78 18.64
CA VAL A 333 4.94 7.82 19.14
C VAL A 333 4.78 7.02 20.43
N MET A 334 4.39 7.70 21.51
CA MET A 334 4.04 7.09 22.79
C MET A 334 2.51 6.99 22.94
N ASN A 335 1.94 5.86 22.52
CA ASN A 335 0.49 5.65 22.51
C ASN A 335 -0.08 5.25 23.90
N LEU A 336 -0.38 6.26 24.72
CA LEU A 336 -0.97 6.10 26.05
C LEU A 336 -2.51 6.01 26.06
N ILE A 337 -3.19 6.16 24.91
CA ILE A 337 -4.67 6.08 24.75
C ILE A 337 -5.23 4.85 25.48
N LYS A 338 -6.40 5.00 26.13
CA LYS A 338 -7.10 3.94 26.85
C LYS A 338 -8.37 3.51 26.11
N VAL A 339 -8.53 2.21 25.88
CA VAL A 339 -9.79 1.66 25.35
C VAL A 339 -10.84 1.61 26.48
N ARG A 340 -11.93 2.36 26.36
CA ARG A 340 -13.08 2.34 27.27
C ARG A 340 -14.37 2.60 26.50
N THR A 341 -15.28 1.64 26.52
CA THR A 341 -16.62 1.81 25.94
C THR A 341 -17.59 2.53 26.86
N LYS A 342 -18.48 3.36 26.30
CA LYS A 342 -19.61 3.95 27.03
C LYS A 342 -20.57 2.88 27.59
N GLN A 343 -20.79 1.79 26.84
CA GLN A 343 -21.54 0.62 27.30
C GLN A 343 -20.59 -0.41 27.98
N ASN A 344 -21.01 -0.98 29.10
CA ASN A 344 -20.24 -2.01 29.80
C ASN A 344 -20.51 -3.41 29.22
N TYR A 345 -19.73 -3.83 28.22
CA TYR A 345 -19.77 -5.19 27.69
C TYR A 345 -19.08 -6.19 28.65
N SER A 346 -19.72 -7.33 28.89
CA SER A 346 -19.12 -8.44 29.63
C SER A 346 -18.17 -9.25 28.73
N ASN A 347 -17.30 -10.06 29.35
CA ASN A 347 -16.44 -10.99 28.60
C ASN A 347 -17.27 -11.96 27.72
N LYS A 348 -18.53 -12.29 28.11
CA LYS A 348 -19.43 -13.13 27.31
C LYS A 348 -19.91 -12.41 26.06
N ASP A 349 -20.24 -11.12 26.16
CA ASP A 349 -20.74 -10.34 25.02
C ASP A 349 -19.63 -10.08 24.00
N ILE A 350 -18.43 -9.75 24.49
CA ILE A 350 -17.20 -9.60 23.69
C ILE A 350 -16.87 -10.94 23.00
N ALA A 351 -16.97 -12.07 23.70
CA ALA A 351 -16.73 -13.39 23.13
C ALA A 351 -17.78 -13.79 22.06
N THR A 352 -19.05 -13.40 22.24
CA THR A 352 -20.11 -13.61 21.25
C THR A 352 -19.85 -12.78 19.99
N ARG A 353 -19.56 -11.47 20.15
CA ARG A 353 -19.24 -10.57 19.04
C ARG A 353 -18.00 -11.02 18.26
N ALA A 354 -16.89 -11.30 18.95
CA ALA A 354 -15.67 -11.81 18.30
C ALA A 354 -15.90 -13.11 17.52
N LYS A 355 -16.80 -13.99 17.98
CA LYS A 355 -17.22 -15.20 17.24
C LYS A 355 -18.19 -14.90 16.09
N ALA A 356 -18.98 -13.81 16.15
CA ALA A 356 -19.79 -13.36 15.03
C ALA A 356 -18.88 -12.90 13.89
N VAL A 357 -17.99 -11.93 14.16
CA VAL A 357 -17.04 -11.38 13.17
C VAL A 357 -16.28 -12.47 12.41
N PHE A 358 -15.77 -13.51 13.09
CA PHE A 358 -15.06 -14.61 12.40
C PHE A 358 -15.95 -15.59 11.63
N ARG A 359 -17.26 -15.68 11.92
CA ARG A 359 -18.18 -16.54 11.13
C ARG A 359 -18.59 -15.89 9.81
N HIS A 360 -18.64 -14.55 9.79
CA HIS A 360 -18.97 -13.76 8.61
C HIS A 360 -17.71 -13.30 7.85
N ASP A 361 -16.54 -13.89 8.17
CA ASP A 361 -15.29 -13.61 7.47
C ASP A 361 -14.90 -14.77 6.53
N PRO A 362 -14.76 -14.52 5.21
CA PRO A 362 -14.55 -15.59 4.22
C PRO A 362 -13.15 -16.23 4.29
N LEU A 363 -12.14 -15.48 4.71
CA LEU A 363 -10.75 -15.94 4.71
C LEU A 363 -10.38 -16.67 6.01
N LEU A 364 -11.27 -16.69 7.02
CA LEU A 364 -11.02 -17.30 8.33
C LEU A 364 -11.95 -18.47 8.60
N ASN A 365 -11.36 -19.68 8.67
CA ASN A 365 -12.09 -20.84 9.16
C ASN A 365 -12.33 -20.73 10.69
N HIS A 366 -13.47 -20.16 11.06
CA HIS A 366 -13.90 -19.99 12.46
C HIS A 366 -13.88 -21.28 13.29
N LYS A 367 -13.93 -22.46 12.67
CA LYS A 367 -13.86 -23.77 13.37
C LYS A 367 -12.45 -24.08 13.88
N THR A 368 -11.42 -23.46 13.30
CA THR A 368 -10.00 -23.60 13.71
C THR A 368 -9.53 -22.49 14.66
N ILE A 369 -10.31 -21.41 14.82
CA ILE A 369 -9.99 -20.24 15.65
C ILE A 369 -10.77 -20.31 16.98
N ASN A 370 -10.09 -20.73 18.03
CA ASN A 370 -10.63 -20.74 19.39
C ASN A 370 -10.54 -19.35 20.02
N VAL A 371 -11.70 -18.75 20.27
CA VAL A 371 -11.85 -17.43 20.90
C VAL A 371 -12.18 -17.60 22.38
N SER A 372 -11.38 -16.95 23.23
CA SER A 372 -11.59 -16.85 24.68
C SER A 372 -11.41 -15.40 25.14
N VAL A 373 -12.14 -14.97 26.18
CA VAL A 373 -12.07 -13.59 26.67
C VAL A 373 -11.98 -13.58 28.19
N SER A 374 -10.97 -12.87 28.71
CA SER A 374 -10.78 -12.63 30.14
C SER A 374 -10.28 -11.21 30.36
N ASN A 375 -10.78 -10.51 31.39
CA ASN A 375 -10.49 -9.10 31.67
C ASN A 375 -10.51 -8.21 30.41
N ARG A 376 -11.53 -8.37 29.56
CA ARG A 376 -11.68 -7.69 28.25
C ARG A 376 -10.51 -7.89 27.26
N THR A 377 -9.61 -8.84 27.50
CA THR A 377 -8.59 -9.29 26.54
C THR A 377 -9.15 -10.44 25.72
N ILE A 378 -9.19 -10.31 24.39
CA ILE A 378 -9.49 -11.43 23.49
C ILE A 378 -8.21 -12.23 23.27
N ALA A 379 -8.22 -13.52 23.60
CA ALA A 379 -7.13 -14.44 23.28
C ALA A 379 -7.56 -15.42 22.18
N LEU A 380 -6.79 -15.41 21.08
CA LEU A 380 -7.01 -16.23 19.88
C LEU A 380 -6.01 -17.39 19.87
N ARG A 381 -6.51 -18.63 19.68
CA ARG A 381 -5.68 -19.85 19.68
C ARG A 381 -6.15 -20.84 18.62
N GLY A 382 -5.24 -21.69 18.14
CA GLY A 382 -5.53 -22.67 17.09
C GLY A 382 -4.66 -22.45 15.87
N THR A 383 -5.17 -22.84 14.69
CA THR A 383 -4.43 -22.81 13.43
C THR A 383 -5.15 -21.98 12.36
N VAL A 384 -4.37 -21.37 11.47
CA VAL A 384 -4.80 -20.71 10.22
C VAL A 384 -3.81 -21.07 9.12
N LYS A 385 -4.14 -20.84 7.84
CA LYS A 385 -3.28 -21.25 6.71
C LYS A 385 -2.02 -20.39 6.59
N SER A 386 -2.14 -19.07 6.74
CA SER A 386 -1.05 -18.11 6.47
C SER A 386 -0.81 -17.09 7.59
N ARG A 387 0.30 -16.34 7.51
CA ARG A 387 0.57 -15.16 8.35
C ARG A 387 -0.52 -14.09 8.18
N SER A 388 -1.00 -13.90 6.95
CA SER A 388 -2.06 -12.95 6.60
C SER A 388 -3.38 -13.31 7.29
N GLN A 389 -3.83 -14.58 7.24
CA GLN A 389 -4.99 -15.03 8.02
C GLN A 389 -4.79 -14.85 9.53
N LYS A 390 -3.56 -15.03 10.04
CA LYS A 390 -3.26 -14.71 11.45
C LYS A 390 -3.45 -13.23 11.73
N SER A 391 -2.92 -12.34 10.89
CA SER A 391 -3.07 -10.88 11.02
C SER A 391 -4.53 -10.47 11.02
N ARG A 392 -5.30 -10.96 10.03
CA ARG A 392 -6.75 -10.74 9.87
C ARG A 392 -7.55 -11.02 11.12
N ALA A 393 -7.32 -12.20 11.72
CA ALA A 393 -7.99 -12.58 12.95
C ALA A 393 -7.67 -11.62 14.12
N GLY A 394 -6.47 -11.05 14.14
CA GLY A 394 -6.06 -10.00 15.08
C GLY A 394 -6.76 -8.66 14.86
N LEU A 395 -6.76 -8.16 13.61
CA LEU A 395 -7.41 -6.89 13.25
C LEU A 395 -8.92 -6.93 13.48
N LEU A 396 -9.58 -8.00 13.05
CA LEU A 396 -11.01 -8.21 13.27
C LEU A 396 -11.35 -8.30 14.77
N ALA A 397 -10.54 -8.97 15.59
CA ALA A 397 -10.70 -8.95 17.04
C ALA A 397 -10.48 -7.55 17.65
N ALA A 398 -9.61 -6.72 17.08
CA ALA A 398 -9.33 -5.38 17.58
C ALA A 398 -10.50 -4.39 17.35
N ARG A 399 -11.37 -4.66 16.37
CA ARG A 399 -12.60 -3.89 16.11
C ARG A 399 -13.69 -4.14 17.15
N VAL A 400 -13.68 -5.30 17.82
CA VAL A 400 -14.75 -5.73 18.74
C VAL A 400 -14.87 -4.75 19.90
N LYS A 401 -15.97 -3.99 19.93
CA LYS A 401 -16.25 -3.03 21.01
C LYS A 401 -16.15 -3.66 22.39
N GLY A 402 -15.45 -2.95 23.28
CA GLY A 402 -15.18 -3.39 24.65
C GLY A 402 -13.93 -4.28 24.79
N ALA A 403 -13.36 -4.80 23.72
CA ALA A 403 -12.07 -5.49 23.76
C ALA A 403 -10.95 -4.46 23.98
N THR A 404 -10.19 -4.62 25.06
CA THR A 404 -9.10 -3.70 25.44
C THR A 404 -7.74 -4.11 24.88
N THR A 405 -7.56 -5.40 24.60
CA THR A 405 -6.30 -6.04 24.19
C THR A 405 -6.63 -7.26 23.34
N VAL A 406 -5.81 -7.57 22.33
CA VAL A 406 -5.88 -8.81 21.55
C VAL A 406 -4.57 -9.58 21.69
N ASP A 407 -4.66 -10.83 22.16
CA ASP A 407 -3.57 -11.77 22.37
C ASP A 407 -3.61 -12.86 21.29
N ASN A 408 -2.95 -12.59 20.16
CA ASN A 408 -3.04 -13.40 18.95
C ASN A 408 -2.00 -14.54 18.90
N ARG A 409 -2.35 -15.67 19.52
CA ARG A 409 -1.53 -16.90 19.58
C ARG A 409 -1.93 -17.95 18.54
N LEU A 410 -2.56 -17.55 17.44
CA LEU A 410 -2.75 -18.43 16.29
C LEU A 410 -1.40 -18.89 15.73
N LYS A 411 -1.36 -20.14 15.29
CA LYS A 411 -0.25 -20.73 14.54
C LYS A 411 -0.63 -20.83 13.06
N TYR A 412 0.36 -20.78 12.19
CA TYR A 412 0.22 -21.15 10.79
C TYR A 412 1.35 -22.12 10.44
N ALA A 413 1.13 -22.98 9.46
CA ALA A 413 2.20 -23.78 8.89
C ALA A 413 2.99 -22.85 7.94
N ILE A 414 4.23 -22.55 8.30
CA ILE A 414 5.20 -22.12 7.30
C ILE A 414 5.79 -23.41 6.76
N GLU A 415 5.43 -23.78 5.54
CA GLU A 415 6.29 -24.66 4.75
C GLU A 415 7.52 -23.83 4.38
N TRP A 416 8.57 -23.97 5.20
CA TRP A 416 9.85 -23.33 4.92
C TRP A 416 10.41 -24.00 3.67
N GLN A 417 10.43 -23.28 2.56
CA GLN A 417 11.41 -23.59 1.52
C GLN A 417 12.78 -23.25 2.11
N ASP A 418 13.67 -24.23 2.20
CA ASP A 418 15.01 -24.05 2.76
C ASP A 418 15.92 -23.31 1.75
N LYS A 419 15.63 -22.02 1.56
CA LYS A 419 16.48 -21.07 0.86
C LYS A 419 17.84 -20.97 1.55
N SER A 420 18.90 -20.88 0.77
CA SER A 420 20.24 -20.66 1.27
C SER A 420 20.45 -19.22 1.76
N ASP A 421 21.35 -18.99 2.72
CA ASP A 421 21.63 -17.63 3.22
C ASP A 421 21.99 -16.60 2.12
N PRO A 422 22.76 -16.93 1.06
CA PRO A 422 23.08 -15.97 -0.01
C PRO A 422 21.88 -15.59 -0.89
N GLU A 423 20.96 -16.53 -1.07
CA GLU A 423 19.70 -16.46 -1.84
C GLU A 423 18.64 -15.68 -1.07
N LEU A 424 18.38 -16.06 0.18
CA LEU A 424 17.51 -15.29 1.08
C LEU A 424 18.02 -13.86 1.30
N ARG A 425 19.34 -13.64 1.37
CA ARG A 425 19.92 -12.28 1.37
C ARG A 425 19.60 -11.52 0.08
N GLN A 426 19.68 -12.19 -1.07
CA GLN A 426 19.39 -11.60 -2.38
C GLN A 426 17.92 -11.17 -2.47
N ASP A 427 16.99 -12.06 -2.13
CA ASP A 427 15.55 -11.77 -2.14
C ASP A 427 15.18 -10.55 -1.29
N ILE A 428 15.82 -10.37 -0.13
CA ILE A 428 15.59 -9.22 0.76
C ILE A 428 16.10 -7.92 0.11
N GLU A 429 17.28 -7.96 -0.52
CA GLU A 429 17.85 -6.82 -1.24
C GLU A 429 16.99 -6.44 -2.46
N ASP A 430 16.47 -7.43 -3.19
CA ASP A 430 15.59 -7.23 -4.34
C ASP A 430 14.22 -6.69 -3.92
N GLN A 431 13.62 -7.19 -2.84
CA GLN A 431 12.39 -6.59 -2.28
C GLN A 431 12.60 -5.13 -1.86
N PHE A 432 13.76 -4.75 -1.32
CA PHE A 432 14.06 -3.34 -1.02
C PHE A 432 14.25 -2.51 -2.29
N TRP A 433 14.79 -3.09 -3.37
CA TRP A 433 14.97 -2.42 -4.67
C TRP A 433 13.65 -2.13 -5.39
N TRP A 434 12.70 -3.07 -5.37
CA TRP A 434 11.36 -2.92 -5.97
C TRP A 434 10.44 -2.03 -5.13
N SER A 435 10.69 -1.93 -3.83
CA SER A 435 9.99 -1.01 -2.93
C SER A 435 10.27 0.46 -3.29
N PRO A 436 9.25 1.27 -3.64
CA PRO A 436 9.42 2.70 -3.93
C PRO A 436 9.87 3.50 -2.71
N PHE A 437 9.93 2.86 -1.53
CA PHE A 437 10.19 3.48 -0.25
C PHE A 437 11.50 3.01 0.39
N LEU A 438 12.14 1.94 -0.09
CA LEU A 438 13.39 1.40 0.48
C LEU A 438 14.57 1.37 -0.50
N SER A 439 14.38 1.78 -1.76
CA SER A 439 15.38 1.69 -2.83
C SER A 439 16.57 2.69 -2.73
N ASP A 440 16.75 3.32 -1.57
CA ASP A 440 18.01 4.00 -1.20
C ASP A 440 19.07 2.94 -0.84
N HIS A 441 20.29 3.06 -1.38
CA HIS A 441 21.39 2.10 -1.17
C HIS A 441 22.01 2.17 0.24
N SER A 442 21.32 2.78 1.20
CA SER A 442 21.76 2.96 2.59
C SER A 442 21.50 1.74 3.48
N ILE A 443 20.71 0.77 3.01
CA ILE A 443 20.41 -0.48 3.72
C ILE A 443 21.34 -1.60 3.26
N SER A 444 22.05 -2.21 4.21
CA SER A 444 22.84 -3.43 4.02
C SER A 444 22.18 -4.61 4.73
N VAL A 445 22.11 -5.75 4.03
CA VAL A 445 21.52 -7.00 4.51
C VAL A 445 22.65 -8.00 4.83
N ARG A 446 22.45 -8.80 5.88
CA ARG A 446 23.18 -10.04 6.13
C ARG A 446 22.21 -11.11 6.57
N VAL A 447 22.46 -12.36 6.21
CA VAL A 447 21.69 -13.52 6.63
C VAL A 447 22.68 -14.58 7.08
N GLU A 448 22.45 -15.15 8.26
CA GLU A 448 23.26 -16.18 8.89
C GLU A 448 22.27 -17.20 9.54
N ASP A 449 22.29 -18.47 9.14
CA ASP A 449 21.33 -19.52 9.57
C ASP A 449 19.84 -19.15 9.32
N GLY A 450 19.57 -18.44 8.23
CA GLY A 450 18.27 -17.86 7.88
C GLY A 450 17.89 -16.60 8.65
N VAL A 451 18.76 -16.09 9.54
CA VAL A 451 18.47 -14.95 10.42
C VAL A 451 18.93 -13.64 9.78
N ALA A 452 17.97 -12.85 9.28
CA ALA A 452 18.25 -11.54 8.70
C ALA A 452 18.70 -10.51 9.76
N THR A 453 19.80 -9.82 9.45
CA THR A 453 20.32 -8.63 10.12
C THR A 453 20.36 -7.45 9.14
N LEU A 454 19.62 -6.39 9.45
CA LEU A 454 19.57 -5.15 8.65
C LEU A 454 20.42 -4.07 9.32
N LYS A 455 21.28 -3.37 8.58
CA LYS A 455 22.11 -2.26 9.07
C LYS A 455 22.15 -1.13 8.05
N GLY A 456 22.07 0.12 8.49
CA GLY A 456 21.98 1.26 7.59
C GLY A 456 21.29 2.45 8.24
N SER A 457 20.95 3.44 7.41
CA SER A 457 20.06 4.53 7.79
C SER A 457 18.84 4.58 6.87
N VAL A 458 17.69 4.91 7.44
CA VAL A 458 16.42 5.16 6.73
C VAL A 458 15.79 6.44 7.28
N ARG A 459 14.91 7.09 6.51
CA ARG A 459 14.41 8.43 6.82
C ARG A 459 13.13 8.46 7.66
N SER A 460 12.50 7.30 7.89
CA SER A 460 11.35 7.17 8.79
C SER A 460 11.30 5.81 9.51
N TRP A 461 10.57 5.75 10.62
CA TRP A 461 10.31 4.49 11.33
C TRP A 461 9.43 3.53 10.51
N GLN A 462 8.63 4.03 9.58
CA GLN A 462 7.85 3.21 8.65
C GLN A 462 8.76 2.56 7.62
N GLN A 463 9.75 3.27 7.06
CA GLN A 463 10.79 2.62 6.25
C GLN A 463 11.53 1.56 7.08
N ARG A 464 11.87 1.87 8.34
CA ARG A 464 12.49 0.89 9.25
C ARG A 464 11.60 -0.34 9.50
N SER A 465 10.29 -0.17 9.64
CA SER A 465 9.33 -1.24 9.87
C SER A 465 9.08 -2.06 8.60
N LEU A 466 8.88 -1.39 7.47
CA LEU A 466 8.66 -1.96 6.14
C LEU A 466 9.88 -2.80 5.70
N ALA A 467 11.10 -2.37 6.01
CA ALA A 467 12.30 -3.17 5.77
C ALA A 467 12.33 -4.46 6.59
N ALA A 468 11.76 -4.47 7.80
CA ALA A 468 11.58 -5.70 8.58
C ALA A 468 10.40 -6.56 8.11
N GLU A 469 9.36 -5.95 7.53
CA GLU A 469 8.25 -6.66 6.88
C GLU A 469 8.74 -7.42 5.65
N HIS A 470 9.35 -6.73 4.69
CA HIS A 470 9.95 -7.32 3.48
C HIS A 470 10.99 -8.39 3.84
N ALA A 471 11.88 -8.12 4.80
CA ALA A 471 12.85 -9.11 5.25
C ALA A 471 12.21 -10.40 5.80
N PHE A 472 11.02 -10.30 6.42
CA PHE A 472 10.24 -11.48 6.81
C PHE A 472 9.57 -12.15 5.62
N VAL A 473 8.95 -11.40 4.71
CA VAL A 473 8.20 -11.93 3.55
C VAL A 473 9.12 -12.77 2.64
N ALA A 474 10.33 -12.28 2.35
CA ALA A 474 11.34 -13.00 1.58
C ALA A 474 11.71 -14.39 2.16
N GLY A 475 11.46 -14.62 3.46
CA GLY A 475 11.61 -15.91 4.13
C GLY A 475 12.52 -15.92 5.36
N ALA A 476 12.90 -14.76 5.94
CA ALA A 476 13.86 -14.76 7.03
C ALA A 476 13.28 -15.19 8.38
N ARG A 477 14.07 -15.98 9.12
CA ARG A 477 13.93 -16.26 10.56
C ARG A 477 14.38 -15.03 11.37
N PHE A 478 13.69 -13.91 11.14
CA PHE A 478 14.09 -12.54 11.47
C PHE A 478 14.64 -12.36 12.91
N GLY A 479 15.83 -11.75 13.02
CA GLY A 479 16.49 -11.52 14.31
C GLY A 479 16.84 -10.06 14.62
N HIS A 480 17.35 -9.28 13.66
CA HIS A 480 18.07 -8.04 13.98
C HIS A 480 17.88 -6.87 13.00
N ASN A 481 16.81 -6.08 13.17
CA ASN A 481 16.76 -4.75 12.56
C ASN A 481 17.58 -3.74 13.36
N ARG A 482 18.77 -3.39 12.84
CA ARG A 482 19.69 -2.39 13.40
C ARG A 482 19.80 -1.16 12.48
N LEU A 483 18.76 -0.86 11.70
CA LEU A 483 18.63 0.40 10.98
C LEU A 483 18.50 1.56 11.97
N GLN A 484 19.25 2.63 11.72
CA GLN A 484 19.05 3.94 12.35
C GLN A 484 17.97 4.71 11.58
N VAL A 485 17.28 5.63 12.27
CA VAL A 485 16.33 6.55 11.63
C VAL A 485 16.93 7.94 11.66
N ASP A 486 17.23 8.47 10.47
CA ASP A 486 17.84 9.79 10.26
C ASP A 486 16.98 10.58 9.25
N PRO A 487 16.21 11.58 9.71
CA PRO A 487 15.28 12.32 8.85
C PRO A 487 15.93 13.46 8.05
N SER A 488 17.26 13.62 8.08
CA SER A 488 17.95 14.78 7.46
C SER A 488 18.03 14.81 5.93
#